data_AF-A0A374UC30-F1
#
_entry.id   AF-A0A374UC30-F1
#
_cell.length_a   1.000
_cell.length_b   1.000
_cell.length_c   1.000
_cell.angle_alpha   90.00
_cell.angle_beta   90.00
_cell.angle_gamma   90.00
#
_symmetry.space_group_name_H-M   'P 1'
#
loop_
_entity.id
_entity.type
_entity.pdbx_description
1 polymer ?
#
loop_
_entity_poly.entity_id
_entity_poly.type
_entity_poly.pdbx_seq_one_letter_code
_entity_poly.pdbx_strand_id
1 'polypeptide(L)' 'MPSGVAGYRTIFTPYAELYHYEFTSRGREEANEEKLRRWKREQALFMQRWSEYFLTGDPWLGPNLSAESEFFSL' A
#
# COMPACT_ATOMS: atom_id res chain seq x y z
N MET A 1 -0.36 -13.74 -4.78
CA MET A 1 1.11 -13.63 -5.04
C MET A 1 1.81 -12.75 -4.00
N PRO A 2 2.10 -13.29 -2.80
CA PRO A 2 2.55 -12.49 -1.65
C PRO A 2 3.92 -11.87 -1.91
N SER A 3 4.28 -10.90 -1.07
CA SER A 3 5.67 -10.56 -0.71
C SER A 3 6.54 -11.76 -0.29
N GLY A 4 6.02 -12.99 -0.33
CA GLY A 4 6.61 -14.24 0.15
C GLY A 4 7.16 -15.19 -0.90
N VAL A 5 7.18 -14.85 -2.21
CA VAL A 5 7.74 -15.77 -3.24
C VAL A 5 9.24 -16.05 -3.02
N ALA A 6 9.96 -15.12 -2.39
CA ALA A 6 11.38 -15.28 -2.05
C ALA A 6 11.65 -15.50 -0.55
N GLY A 7 10.60 -15.67 0.28
CA GLY A 7 10.74 -15.99 1.71
C GLY A 7 11.18 -14.83 2.62
N TYR A 8 11.21 -13.59 2.13
CA TYR A 8 11.54 -12.42 2.95
C TYR A 8 10.39 -12.02 3.88
N ARG A 9 10.73 -11.50 5.07
CA ARG A 9 9.77 -10.95 6.03
C ARG A 9 9.85 -9.43 6.03
N THR A 10 8.70 -8.78 5.92
CA THR A 10 8.57 -7.33 6.16
C THR A 10 8.48 -7.10 7.66
N ILE A 11 9.45 -6.39 8.24
CA ILE A 11 9.49 -6.07 9.67
C ILE A 11 9.34 -4.57 9.82
N PHE A 12 8.34 -4.15 10.59
CA PHE A 12 8.23 -2.78 11.08
C PHE A 12 8.99 -2.65 12.40
N THR A 13 9.81 -1.61 12.55
CA THR A 13 10.52 -1.31 13.79
C THR A 13 10.31 0.16 14.16
N PRO A 14 9.78 0.46 15.37
CA PRO A 14 9.61 1.84 15.82
C PRO A 14 10.95 2.51 16.17
N TYR A 15 12.05 1.75 16.21
CA TYR A 15 13.38 2.27 16.53
C TYR A 15 14.12 2.86 15.33
N ALA A 16 13.58 2.72 14.12
CA ALA A 16 14.14 3.34 12.92
C ALA A 16 13.25 4.49 12.46
N GLU A 17 13.77 5.72 12.55
CA GLU A 17 13.11 6.90 12.02
C GLU A 17 13.59 7.17 10.59
N LEU A 18 12.65 7.23 9.65
CA LEU A 18 12.91 7.57 8.25
C LEU A 18 12.13 8.84 7.92
N TYR A 19 12.85 9.92 7.60
CA TYR A 19 12.22 11.17 7.18
C TYR A 19 11.95 11.13 5.68
N HIS A 20 10.66 11.13 5.30
CA HIS A 20 10.23 11.22 3.91
C HIS A 20 9.44 12.51 3.70
N TYR A 21 9.95 13.40 2.85
CA TYR A 21 9.24 14.62 2.44
C TYR A 21 8.29 14.29 1.29
N GLU A 22 7.10 13.84 1.65
CA GLU A 22 6.12 13.26 0.71
C GLU A 22 5.60 14.24 -0.36
N PHE A 23 5.68 15.54 -0.10
CA PHE A 23 5.10 16.58 -0.96
C PHE A 23 6.09 17.29 -1.89
N THR A 24 7.42 17.12 -1.71
CA THR A 24 8.43 17.92 -2.43
C THR A 24 8.72 17.43 -3.84
N SER A 25 8.45 16.16 -4.17
CA SER A 25 8.85 15.57 -5.45
C SER A 25 7.70 15.37 -6.46
N ARG A 26 6.46 15.16 -6.00
CA ARG A 26 5.35 14.74 -6.86
C ARG A 26 4.26 15.80 -7.11
N GLY A 27 4.05 16.72 -6.16
CA GLY A 27 2.86 17.60 -6.15
C GLY A 27 1.55 16.81 -6.03
N ARG A 28 0.42 17.48 -5.76
CA ARG A 28 -0.88 16.78 -5.66
C ARG A 28 -1.25 16.16 -7.01
N GLU A 29 -1.59 14.87 -7.00
CA GLU A 29 -2.00 14.15 -8.22
C GLU A 29 -3.30 14.72 -8.82
N GLU A 30 -4.16 15.28 -7.97
CA GLU A 30 -5.47 15.86 -8.32
C GLU A 30 -5.39 17.08 -9.24
N ALA A 31 -4.21 17.72 -9.36
CA ALA A 31 -4.06 18.91 -10.20
C ALA A 31 -3.86 18.59 -11.70
N ASN A 32 -3.69 17.31 -12.09
CA ASN A 32 -3.38 16.94 -13.48
C ASN A 32 -4.07 15.63 -13.89
N GLU A 33 -4.93 15.70 -14.92
CA GLU A 33 -5.67 14.57 -15.49
C GLU A 33 -4.77 13.41 -15.96
N GLU A 34 -3.59 13.71 -16.51
CA GLU A 34 -2.63 12.70 -16.96
C GLU A 34 -2.08 11.90 -15.78
N LYS A 35 -1.78 12.58 -14.66
CA LYS A 35 -1.34 11.93 -13.42
C LYS A 35 -2.45 11.02 -12.88
N LEU A 36 -3.69 11.48 -12.87
CA LEU A 36 -4.84 10.67 -12.44
C LEU A 36 -5.03 9.41 -13.32
N ARG A 37 -4.91 9.55 -14.65
CA ARG A 37 -5.00 8.40 -15.57
C ARG A 37 -3.84 7.42 -15.37
N ARG A 38 -2.64 7.90 -15.05
CA ARG A 38 -1.50 7.04 -14.73
C ARG A 38 -1.72 6.32 -13.40
N TRP A 39 -2.14 7.04 -12.35
CA TRP A 39 -2.47 6.48 -11.04
C TRP A 39 -3.49 5.33 -11.14
N LYS A 40 -4.60 5.55 -11.83
CA LYS A 40 -5.64 4.52 -12.05
C LYS A 40 -5.10 3.28 -12.77
N ARG A 41 -4.20 3.45 -13.74
CA ARG A 41 -3.57 2.33 -14.45
C ARG A 41 -2.63 1.54 -13.55
N GLU A 42 -1.80 2.22 -12.76
CA GLU A 42 -0.90 1.57 -11.80
C GLU A 42 -1.69 0.82 -10.71
N GLN A 43 -2.77 1.42 -10.21
CA GLN A 43 -3.69 0.78 -9.26
C GLN A 43 -4.32 -0.49 -9.86
N ALA A 44 -4.82 -0.43 -11.09
CA ALA A 44 -5.42 -1.59 -11.75
C ALA A 44 -4.40 -2.72 -11.95
N LEU A 45 -3.16 -2.40 -12.35
CA LEU A 45 -2.09 -3.38 -12.48
C LEU A 45 -1.74 -4.03 -11.14
N PHE A 46 -1.72 -3.23 -10.06
CA PHE A 46 -1.50 -3.74 -8.70
C PHE A 46 -2.63 -4.71 -8.29
N MET A 47 -3.88 -4.27 -8.40
CA MET A 47 -5.03 -5.10 -8.06
C MET A 47 -5.09 -6.39 -8.88
N GLN A 48 -4.75 -6.34 -10.18
CA GLN A 48 -4.73 -7.53 -11.03
C GLN A 48 -3.65 -8.53 -10.60
N ARG A 49 -2.45 -8.05 -10.28
CA ARG A 49 -1.30 -8.89 -9.92
C ARG A 49 -1.46 -9.54 -8.54
N TRP A 50 -2.11 -8.84 -7.61
CA TRP A 50 -2.28 -9.26 -6.22
C TRP A 50 -3.74 -9.55 -5.85
N SER A 51 -4.57 -9.86 -6.84
CA SER A 51 -6.03 -10.06 -6.71
C SER A 51 -6.43 -11.03 -5.59
N GLU A 52 -5.63 -12.08 -5.39
CA GLU A 52 -5.81 -13.05 -4.30
C GLU A 52 -5.98 -12.38 -2.93
N TYR A 53 -5.12 -11.42 -2.55
CA TYR A 53 -5.20 -10.72 -1.26
C TYR A 53 -6.45 -9.87 -1.12
N PHE A 54 -6.92 -9.30 -2.22
CA PHE A 54 -8.14 -8.48 -2.23
C PHE A 54 -9.41 -9.34 -2.17
N LEU A 55 -9.36 -10.58 -2.64
CA LEU A 55 -10.50 -11.50 -2.65
C LEU A 55 -10.58 -12.36 -1.38
N THR A 56 -9.44 -12.81 -0.86
CA THR A 56 -9.38 -13.71 0.30
C THR A 56 -9.11 -12.99 1.61
N GLY A 57 -8.78 -11.70 1.55
CA GLY A 57 -8.23 -10.95 2.67
C GLY A 57 -6.74 -11.20 2.86
N ASP A 58 -6.09 -10.28 3.58
CA ASP A 58 -4.68 -10.43 3.94
C ASP A 58 -4.55 -11.38 5.14
N PRO A 59 -3.94 -12.57 4.98
CA PRO A 59 -3.73 -13.51 6.09
C PRO A 59 -2.76 -12.99 7.16
N TRP A 60 -2.03 -11.90 6.88
CA TRP A 60 -1.11 -11.25 7.81
C TRP A 60 -1.74 -10.10 8.58
N LEU A 61 -3.01 -9.80 8.33
CA LEU A 61 -3.74 -8.81 9.10
C LEU A 61 -3.93 -9.35 10.53
N GLY A 62 -3.28 -8.69 11.50
CA GLY A 62 -3.42 -9.05 12.91
C GLY A 62 -4.87 -8.82 13.40
N PRO A 63 -5.33 -9.53 14.44
CA PRO A 63 -6.70 -9.40 14.95
C PRO A 63 -7.04 -7.99 15.48
N ASN A 64 -6.02 -7.18 15.76
CA ASN A 64 -6.16 -5.80 16.22
C ASN A 64 -6.24 -4.79 15.06
N LEU A 65 -6.15 -5.24 13.82
CA LEU A 65 -6.23 -4.41 12.62
C LEU A 65 -7.51 -4.78 11.87
N SER A 66 -8.35 -3.78 11.60
CA SER A 66 -9.55 -3.98 10.81
C SER A 66 -9.24 -3.75 9.33
N ALA A 67 -9.66 -4.70 8.49
CA ALA A 67 -9.54 -4.59 7.03
C ALA A 67 -10.40 -3.46 6.45
N GLU A 68 -11.40 -3.00 7.21
CA GLU A 68 -12.38 -1.98 6.82
C GLU A 68 -12.10 -0.63 7.49
N SER A 69 -11.10 -0.54 8.37
CA SER A 69 -10.73 0.71 9.02
C SER A 69 -9.71 1.46 8.17
N GLU A 70 -10.08 2.63 7.66
CA GLU A 70 -9.14 3.61 7.11
C GLU A 70 -8.22 4.21 8.20
N PHE A 71 -8.53 3.95 9.48
CA PHE A 71 -7.80 4.43 10.63
C PHE A 71 -6.82 3.38 11.13
N PHE A 72 -5.55 3.55 10.78
CA PHE A 72 -4.39 3.05 11.53
C PHE A 72 -3.97 4.08 12.61
N SER A 73 -4.94 4.67 13.30
CA SER A 73 -4.66 5.53 14.44
C SER A 73 -4.40 4.67 15.68
N LEU A 74 -3.18 4.78 16.21
CA LEU A 74 -2.85 4.41 17.59
C LEU A 74 -3.69 5.21 18.59
#